data_AF-A0A1F2Q6H2-F1
#
_entry.id   AF-A0A1F2Q6H2-F1
#
_cell.length_a   1.000
_cell.length_b   1.000
_cell.length_c   1.000
_cell.angle_alpha   90.00
_cell.angle_beta   90.00
_cell.angle_gamma   90.00
#
_symmetry.space_group_name_H-M   'P 1'
#
loop_
_entity.id
_entity.type
_entity.pdbx_description
1 polymer ?
#
loop_
_entity_poly.entity_id
_entity_poly.type
_entity_poly.pdbx_seq_one_letter_code
_entity_poly.pdbx_strand_id
1 'polypeptide(L)'
;MRHAKVPPTPTRLLAALIALGITACASAPPTPPTPTPVSLEERWGVQVVGIRLSAAGHMLDFRYRVVDPLKAAPIFVRKTKPYLIDVASGAKLAVPVPPKTGPLRSSNTPIAGRTYFMFFGNAGKLVKPGNQVTVVVGDFRAEKLTVE
;
A
#
# COMPACT_ATOMS: atom_id res chain seq x y z
N MET A 1 -5.74 92.29 -17.55
CA MET A 1 -6.37 93.40 -16.79
C MET A 1 -7.85 93.10 -16.64
N ARG A 2 -8.33 93.08 -15.38
CA ARG A 2 -9.68 93.39 -14.88
C ARG A 2 -10.83 92.46 -15.34
N HIS A 3 -11.26 91.53 -14.48
CA HIS A 3 -12.22 91.69 -13.36
C HIS A 3 -13.68 91.59 -13.78
N ALA A 4 -14.35 90.54 -13.30
CA ALA A 4 -15.72 90.47 -12.79
C ALA A 4 -16.19 89.01 -12.87
N LYS A 5 -16.98 88.39 -11.98
CA LYS A 5 -17.57 88.72 -10.68
C LYS A 5 -18.28 87.43 -10.23
N VAL A 6 -18.11 86.99 -8.99
CA VAL A 6 -18.83 85.86 -8.35
C VAL A 6 -20.26 86.30 -7.95
N PRO A 7 -21.27 85.40 -7.96
CA PRO A 7 -22.07 85.13 -6.74
C PRO A 7 -22.60 83.65 -6.69
N PRO A 8 -23.48 83.19 -5.75
CA PRO A 8 -23.10 82.22 -4.72
C PRO A 8 -23.95 80.92 -4.69
N THR A 9 -23.50 79.98 -3.84
CA THR A 9 -24.06 78.68 -3.40
C THR A 9 -25.53 78.73 -2.91
N PRO A 10 -26.29 77.62 -2.94
CA PRO A 10 -26.33 76.66 -1.81
C PRO A 10 -26.60 75.18 -2.24
N THR A 11 -25.89 74.15 -1.74
CA THR A 11 -26.24 73.36 -0.54
C THR A 11 -26.86 71.98 -0.84
N ARG A 12 -26.32 70.93 -0.16
CA ARG A 12 -26.86 69.56 0.08
C ARG A 12 -26.75 68.56 -1.08
N LEU A 13 -26.45 67.27 -0.93
CA LEU A 13 -26.32 66.38 0.23
C LEU A 13 -25.57 65.10 -0.24
N LEU A 14 -24.83 64.46 0.69
CA LEU A 14 -24.68 62.99 0.87
C LEU A 14 -24.49 62.06 -0.36
N ALA A 15 -23.37 61.34 -0.40
CA ALA A 15 -23.32 59.94 0.05
C ALA A 15 -21.91 59.36 -0.19
N ALA A 16 -21.21 59.10 0.91
CA ALA A 16 -20.04 58.23 0.94
C ALA A 16 -20.51 56.76 0.91
N LEU A 17 -19.90 55.93 0.07
CA LEU A 17 -19.84 54.49 0.32
C LEU A 17 -18.38 54.03 0.26
N ILE A 18 -17.87 53.79 1.46
CA ILE A 18 -16.65 53.06 1.77
C ILE A 18 -16.96 51.57 1.60
N ALA A 19 -16.14 50.85 0.84
CA ALA A 19 -16.10 49.39 0.91
C ALA A 19 -14.63 48.96 1.06
N LEU A 20 -14.25 48.71 2.33
CA LEU A 20 -13.04 48.01 2.73
C LEU A 20 -13.09 46.58 2.17
N GLY A 21 -12.11 46.22 1.34
CA GLY A 21 -11.86 44.83 0.97
C GLY A 21 -11.24 44.07 2.14
N ILE A 22 -12.03 43.19 2.76
CA ILE A 22 -11.59 42.28 3.81
C ILE A 22 -10.89 41.09 3.15
N THR A 23 -9.57 41.00 3.29
CA THR A 23 -8.79 39.83 2.91
C THR A 23 -9.15 38.68 3.85
N ALA A 24 -9.95 37.73 3.37
CA ALA A 24 -10.30 36.52 4.09
C ALA A 24 -9.12 35.52 4.06
N CYS A 25 -8.46 35.32 5.19
CA CYS A 25 -7.59 34.17 5.42
C CYS A 25 -8.45 32.92 5.50
N ALA A 26 -8.44 32.08 4.46
CA ALA A 26 -9.04 30.75 4.50
C ALA A 26 -8.14 29.80 5.29
N SER A 27 -8.51 29.48 6.53
CA SER A 27 -7.92 28.37 7.29
C SER A 27 -8.58 27.06 6.84
N ALA A 28 -7.78 26.16 6.25
CA ALA A 28 -8.23 24.82 5.90
C ALA A 28 -8.63 24.04 7.17
N PRO A 29 -9.69 23.20 7.13
CA PRO A 29 -10.08 22.39 8.28
C PRO A 29 -9.01 21.34 8.59
N PRO A 30 -8.82 20.96 9.87
CA PRO A 30 -7.90 19.89 10.23
C PRO A 30 -8.41 18.57 9.66
N THR A 31 -7.67 18.01 8.71
CA THR A 31 -7.92 16.66 8.19
C THR A 31 -7.86 15.67 9.35
N PRO A 32 -8.86 14.80 9.56
CA PRO A 32 -8.77 13.76 10.57
C PRO A 32 -7.56 12.86 10.27
N PRO A 33 -6.84 12.38 11.30
CA PRO A 33 -5.72 11.48 11.09
C PRO A 33 -6.23 10.24 10.36
N THR A 34 -5.78 10.04 9.13
CA THR A 34 -6.04 8.80 8.40
C THR A 34 -5.36 7.68 9.17
N PRO A 35 -6.07 6.61 9.58
CA PRO A 35 -5.42 5.50 10.25
C PRO A 35 -4.33 4.94 9.34
N THR A 36 -3.07 5.02 9.78
CA THR A 36 -1.93 4.50 9.04
C THR A 36 -2.12 2.99 8.88
N PRO A 37 -2.04 2.43 7.66
CA PRO A 37 -2.11 0.99 7.51
C PRO A 37 -0.94 0.36 8.27
N VAL A 38 -1.26 -0.51 9.23
CA VAL A 38 -0.25 -1.25 10.01
C VAL A 38 0.60 -2.08 9.04
N SER A 39 1.92 -1.95 9.11
CA SER A 39 2.82 -2.65 8.18
C SER A 39 2.86 -4.16 8.45
N LEU A 40 3.34 -4.94 7.48
CA LEU A 40 3.53 -6.38 7.65
C LEU A 40 4.59 -6.70 8.72
N GLU A 41 5.60 -5.85 8.84
CA GLU A 41 6.65 -5.97 9.85
C GLU A 41 6.06 -5.77 11.24
N GLU A 42 5.20 -4.75 11.42
CA GLU A 42 4.62 -4.43 12.72
C GLU A 42 3.60 -5.49 13.15
N ARG A 43 2.72 -5.92 12.24
CA ARG A 43 1.64 -6.88 12.55
C ARG A 43 2.12 -8.32 12.60
N TRP A 44 2.98 -8.71 11.67
CA TRP A 44 3.35 -10.11 11.42
C TRP A 44 4.82 -10.41 11.68
N GLY A 45 5.64 -9.41 12.00
CA GLY A 45 7.07 -9.64 12.22
C GLY A 45 7.79 -10.11 10.97
N VAL A 46 7.28 -9.79 9.78
CA VAL A 46 7.83 -10.24 8.51
C VAL A 46 8.00 -9.07 7.55
N GLN A 47 9.20 -8.98 6.99
CA GLN A 47 9.53 -8.08 5.90
C GLN A 47 9.51 -8.85 4.58
N VAL A 48 8.74 -8.39 3.61
CA VAL A 48 8.76 -8.98 2.26
C VAL A 48 10.07 -8.61 1.58
N VAL A 49 10.80 -9.61 1.07
CA VAL A 49 12.05 -9.40 0.33
C VAL A 49 11.76 -9.33 -1.17
N GLY A 50 10.79 -10.08 -1.66
CA GLY A 50 10.34 -9.99 -3.05
C GLY A 50 9.57 -11.23 -3.50
N ILE A 51 9.01 -11.15 -4.70
CA ILE A 51 8.39 -12.27 -5.37
C ILE A 51 8.83 -12.31 -6.83
N ARG A 52 9.41 -13.43 -7.25
CA ARG A 52 10.09 -13.54 -8.56
C ARG A 52 9.58 -14.72 -9.34
N LEU A 53 9.60 -14.62 -10.66
CA LEU A 53 9.49 -15.82 -11.49
C LEU A 53 10.75 -16.69 -11.37
N SER A 54 10.53 -18.00 -11.27
CA SER A 54 11.57 -19.02 -11.17
C SER A 54 11.18 -20.23 -12.01
N ALA A 55 12.07 -21.24 -12.11
CA ALA A 55 11.84 -22.46 -12.88
C ALA A 55 11.33 -22.17 -14.31
N ALA A 56 12.01 -21.29 -15.05
CA ALA A 56 11.63 -20.85 -16.40
C ALA A 56 10.19 -20.26 -16.51
N GLY A 57 9.71 -19.65 -15.43
CA GLY A 57 8.38 -19.03 -15.33
C GLY A 57 7.29 -19.97 -14.82
N HIS A 58 7.61 -21.23 -14.51
CA HIS A 58 6.63 -22.20 -14.03
C HIS A 58 6.36 -22.11 -12.53
N MET A 59 7.11 -21.28 -11.80
CA MET A 59 6.93 -21.09 -10.35
C MET A 59 7.17 -19.64 -9.95
N LEU A 60 6.52 -19.20 -8.88
CA LEU A 60 6.86 -17.97 -8.17
C LEU A 60 7.66 -18.31 -6.91
N ASP A 61 8.77 -17.62 -6.71
CA ASP A 61 9.60 -17.66 -5.50
C ASP A 61 9.28 -16.45 -4.61
N PHE A 62 8.53 -16.67 -3.54
CA PHE A 62 8.24 -15.65 -2.53
C PHE A 62 9.29 -15.71 -1.42
N ARG A 63 10.03 -14.61 -1.25
CA ARG A 63 11.07 -14.45 -0.23
C ARG A 63 10.63 -13.43 0.81
N TYR A 64 10.84 -13.78 2.07
CA TYR A 64 10.51 -12.91 3.19
C TYR A 64 11.50 -13.12 4.35
N ARG A 65 11.80 -12.05 5.07
CA ARG A 65 12.70 -12.03 6.22
C ARG A 65 11.90 -11.94 7.51
N VAL A 66 12.22 -12.77 8.49
CA VAL A 66 11.62 -12.67 9.82
C VAL A 66 12.31 -11.55 10.59
N VAL A 67 11.54 -10.60 11.10
CA VAL A 67 11.96 -9.52 11.98
C VAL A 67 11.61 -9.85 13.44
N ASP A 68 10.40 -10.37 13.68
CA ASP A 68 9.92 -10.81 14.99
C ASP A 68 9.40 -12.26 14.90
N PRO A 69 10.12 -13.24 15.47
CA PRO A 69 9.74 -14.65 15.42
C PRO A 69 8.40 -14.99 16.07
N LEU A 70 8.02 -14.28 17.14
CA LEU A 70 6.78 -14.54 17.86
C LEU A 70 5.58 -14.14 17.01
N LYS A 71 5.64 -12.95 16.39
CA LYS A 71 4.61 -12.48 15.45
C LYS A 71 4.55 -13.32 14.17
N ALA A 72 5.70 -13.81 13.70
CA ALA A 72 5.78 -14.58 12.46
C ALA A 72 5.30 -16.04 12.61
N ALA A 73 5.21 -16.57 13.84
CA ALA A 73 4.89 -17.98 14.10
C ALA A 73 3.69 -18.54 13.33
N PRO A 74 2.55 -17.82 13.16
CA PRO A 74 1.40 -18.33 12.40
C PRO A 74 1.69 -18.67 10.93
N ILE A 75 2.66 -18.00 10.31
CA ILE A 75 3.06 -18.21 8.90
C ILE A 75 3.80 -19.56 8.72
N PHE A 76 4.40 -20.09 9.80
CA PHE A 76 5.21 -21.31 9.78
C PHE A 76 4.42 -22.57 10.16
N VAL A 77 3.13 -22.45 10.49
CA VAL A 77 2.27 -23.60 10.82
C VAL A 77 2.17 -24.54 9.61
N ARG A 78 2.61 -25.80 9.79
CA ARG A 78 2.63 -26.83 8.74
C ARG A 78 1.26 -27.19 8.19
N LYS A 79 0.22 -27.10 9.02
CA LYS A 79 -1.17 -27.43 8.66
C LYS A 79 -1.82 -26.35 7.77
N THR A 80 -1.34 -25.11 7.84
CA THR A 80 -1.84 -24.01 7.00
C THR A 80 -1.53 -24.33 5.55
N LYS A 81 -2.48 -24.05 4.65
CA LYS A 81 -2.33 -24.22 3.20
C LYS A 81 -2.18 -22.86 2.52
N PRO A 82 -0.95 -22.39 2.28
CA PRO A 82 -0.74 -21.15 1.56
C PRO A 82 -1.22 -21.21 0.13
N TYR A 83 -1.62 -20.06 -0.39
CA TYR A 83 -1.87 -19.88 -1.80
C TYR A 83 -1.55 -18.43 -2.19
N LEU A 84 -1.31 -18.23 -3.48
CA LEU A 84 -1.14 -16.94 -4.09
C LEU A 84 -2.36 -16.63 -4.97
N ILE A 85 -2.78 -15.38 -5.02
CA ILE A 85 -3.85 -14.90 -5.89
C ILE A 85 -3.23 -13.97 -6.93
N ASP A 86 -3.43 -14.25 -8.22
CA ASP A 86 -3.17 -13.26 -9.27
C ASP A 86 -4.29 -12.22 -9.25
N VAL A 87 -3.96 -10.93 -9.11
CA VAL A 87 -4.96 -9.88 -8.89
C VAL A 87 -5.83 -9.67 -10.14
N ALA A 88 -5.27 -9.83 -11.34
CA ALA A 88 -5.97 -9.59 -12.58
C ALA A 88 -6.99 -10.69 -12.90
N SER A 89 -6.61 -11.95 -12.75
CA SER A 89 -7.47 -13.10 -13.07
C SER A 89 -8.25 -13.66 -11.88
N GLY A 90 -7.85 -13.34 -10.65
CA GLY A 90 -8.37 -13.97 -9.43
C GLY A 90 -7.93 -15.43 -9.24
N ALA A 91 -7.06 -15.95 -10.12
CA ALA A 91 -6.61 -17.33 -10.06
C ALA A 91 -5.83 -17.61 -8.77
N LYS A 92 -6.07 -18.78 -8.16
CA LYS A 92 -5.37 -19.24 -6.97
C LYS A 92 -4.29 -20.25 -7.32
N LEU A 93 -3.05 -19.91 -6.99
CA LEU A 93 -1.85 -20.70 -7.24
C LEU A 93 -1.40 -21.33 -5.92
N ALA A 94 -1.36 -22.66 -5.88
CA ALA A 94 -1.01 -23.40 -4.66
C ALA A 94 0.50 -23.61 -4.52
N VAL A 95 0.93 -23.91 -3.30
CA VAL A 95 2.29 -24.42 -3.04
C VAL A 95 2.41 -25.82 -3.65
N PRO A 96 3.39 -26.07 -4.53
CA PRO A 96 3.61 -27.42 -5.08
C PRO A 96 4.01 -28.40 -3.98
N VAL A 97 3.57 -29.65 -4.10
CA VAL A 97 3.89 -30.75 -3.18
C VAL A 97 4.47 -31.94 -3.94
N PRO A 98 5.75 -31.87 -4.39
CA PRO A 98 6.38 -33.01 -5.03
C PRO A 98 6.46 -34.23 -4.08
N PRO A 99 6.33 -35.47 -4.59
CA PRO A 99 6.26 -36.68 -3.77
C PRO A 99 7.46 -36.93 -2.86
N LYS A 100 8.65 -36.43 -3.21
CA LYS A 100 9.90 -36.71 -2.48
C LYS A 100 10.31 -35.60 -1.52
N THR A 101 10.05 -34.34 -1.87
CA THR A 101 10.49 -33.18 -1.07
C THR A 101 9.38 -32.61 -0.19
N GLY A 102 8.13 -33.01 -0.41
CA GLY A 102 6.98 -32.41 0.27
C GLY A 102 6.72 -30.97 -0.18
N PRO A 103 5.89 -30.22 0.58
CA PRO A 103 5.51 -28.85 0.23
C PRO A 103 6.73 -27.94 0.10
N LEU A 104 6.82 -27.22 -1.01
CA LEU A 104 7.96 -26.32 -1.30
C LEU A 104 7.84 -24.99 -0.55
N ARG A 105 7.92 -25.04 0.78
CA ARG A 105 7.87 -23.89 1.68
C ARG A 105 8.71 -24.13 2.94
N SER A 106 9.06 -23.03 3.60
CA SER A 106 9.62 -23.08 4.96
C SER A 106 8.52 -23.30 6.01
N SER A 107 8.78 -24.20 6.97
CA SER A 107 7.82 -24.52 8.05
C SER A 107 8.50 -24.99 9.35
N ASN A 108 9.72 -24.51 9.59
CA ASN A 108 10.45 -24.71 10.84
C ASN A 108 10.25 -23.51 11.77
N THR A 109 10.73 -23.59 13.01
CA THR A 109 10.69 -22.45 13.94
C THR A 109 11.31 -21.21 13.29
N PRO A 110 10.60 -20.07 13.29
CA PRO A 110 11.13 -18.82 12.73
C PRO A 110 12.32 -18.32 13.55
N ILE A 111 13.35 -17.82 12.85
CA ILE A 111 14.57 -17.27 13.43
C ILE A 111 14.68 -15.82 12.96
N ALA A 112 14.87 -14.90 13.91
CA ALA A 112 15.02 -13.49 13.62
C ALA A 112 16.19 -13.24 12.66
N GLY A 113 15.99 -12.33 11.72
CA GLY A 113 16.96 -11.93 10.72
C GLY A 113 17.15 -12.89 9.55
N ARG A 114 16.57 -14.09 9.59
CA ARG A 114 16.70 -15.10 8.52
C ARG A 114 15.67 -14.88 7.39
N THR A 115 16.12 -15.07 6.15
CA THR A 115 15.26 -15.09 4.98
C THR A 115 14.76 -16.50 4.71
N TYR A 116 13.45 -16.61 4.49
CA TYR A 116 12.74 -17.84 4.18
C TYR A 116 12.11 -17.77 2.79
N PHE A 117 11.60 -18.90 2.34
CA PHE A 117 11.02 -19.05 1.01
C PHE A 117 9.68 -19.78 1.04
N MET A 118 8.87 -19.49 0.02
CA MET A 118 7.65 -20.22 -0.32
C MET A 118 7.48 -20.21 -1.84
N PHE A 119 7.29 -21.37 -2.44
CA PHE A 119 7.03 -21.46 -3.87
C PHE A 119 5.53 -21.59 -4.17
N PHE A 120 5.10 -21.04 -5.29
CA PHE A 120 3.76 -21.22 -5.86
C PHE A 120 3.85 -21.71 -7.30
N GLY A 121 3.03 -22.68 -7.68
CA GLY A 121 3.01 -23.18 -9.06
C GLY A 121 2.33 -22.20 -10.01
N ASN A 122 2.96 -21.91 -11.15
CA ASN A 122 2.47 -21.02 -12.20
C ASN A 122 2.15 -21.82 -13.48
N ALA A 123 1.11 -22.64 -13.41
CA ALA A 123 0.69 -23.46 -14.54
C ALA A 123 0.34 -22.58 -15.75
N GLY A 124 0.80 -22.98 -16.94
CA GLY A 124 0.58 -22.21 -18.17
C GLY A 124 1.28 -20.84 -18.20
N LYS A 125 2.17 -20.53 -17.26
CA LYS A 125 2.83 -19.22 -17.14
C LYS A 125 1.82 -18.06 -17.06
N LEU A 126 0.74 -18.29 -16.32
CA LEU A 126 -0.35 -17.32 -16.13
C LEU A 126 0.18 -15.98 -15.59
N VAL A 127 0.98 -16.03 -14.53
CA VAL A 127 1.61 -14.85 -13.94
C VAL A 127 2.88 -14.50 -14.69
N LYS A 128 3.04 -13.20 -15.00
CA LYS A 128 4.16 -12.62 -15.75
C LYS A 128 4.89 -11.55 -14.93
N PRO A 129 6.11 -11.13 -15.32
CA PRO A 129 6.75 -9.98 -14.70
C PRO A 129 5.84 -8.74 -14.76
N GLY A 130 5.80 -7.96 -13.68
CA GLY A 130 4.95 -6.77 -13.54
C GLY A 130 3.52 -7.05 -13.08
N ASN A 131 3.05 -8.31 -13.07
CA ASN A 131 1.73 -8.64 -12.50
C ASN A 131 1.70 -8.32 -10.99
N GLN A 132 0.51 -7.99 -10.51
CA GLN A 132 0.25 -7.87 -9.07
C GLN A 132 -0.34 -9.16 -8.53
N VAL A 133 0.16 -9.57 -7.36
CA VAL A 133 -0.25 -10.80 -6.69
C VAL A 133 -0.45 -10.56 -5.20
N THR A 134 -1.26 -11.43 -4.58
CA THR A 134 -1.49 -11.44 -3.14
C THR A 134 -1.14 -12.82 -2.56
N VAL A 135 -0.20 -12.87 -1.61
CA VAL A 135 0.14 -14.11 -0.90
C VAL A 135 -0.72 -14.23 0.35
N VAL A 136 -1.34 -15.40 0.54
CA VAL A 136 -2.21 -15.69 1.68
C VAL A 136 -1.70 -16.91 2.45
N VAL A 137 -1.52 -16.76 3.76
CA VAL A 137 -1.10 -17.84 4.68
C VAL A 137 -1.98 -17.78 5.93
N GLY A 138 -3.10 -18.50 5.93
CA GLY A 138 -4.10 -18.33 6.99
C GLY A 138 -4.62 -16.89 6.99
N ASP A 139 -4.43 -16.18 8.09
CA ASP A 139 -4.83 -14.77 8.23
C ASP A 139 -3.76 -13.77 7.73
N PHE A 140 -2.54 -14.24 7.49
CA PHE A 140 -1.50 -13.41 6.90
C PHE A 140 -1.82 -13.14 5.43
N ARG A 141 -1.77 -11.86 5.03
CA ARG A 141 -1.97 -11.40 3.66
C ARG A 141 -0.91 -10.38 3.30
N ALA A 142 -0.11 -10.68 2.28
CA ALA A 142 0.78 -9.71 1.65
C ALA A 142 0.18 -9.35 0.28
N GLU A 143 -0.42 -8.17 0.19
CA GLU A 143 -1.23 -7.75 -0.95
C GLU A 143 -0.45 -6.87 -1.92
N LYS A 144 -0.87 -6.86 -3.19
CA LYS A 144 -0.34 -5.97 -4.24
C LYS A 144 1.19 -6.07 -4.42
N LEU A 145 1.74 -7.27 -4.23
CA LEU A 145 3.13 -7.55 -4.50
C LEU A 145 3.35 -7.53 -6.01
N THR A 146 4.35 -6.78 -6.49
CA THR A 146 4.72 -6.77 -7.91
C THR A 146 5.71 -7.88 -8.18
N VAL A 147 5.44 -8.68 -9.21
CA VAL A 147 6.31 -9.78 -9.63
C VAL A 147 7.51 -9.25 -10.42
N GLU A 148 8.71 -9.62 -9.99
CA GLU A 148 9.98 -9.37 -10.69
C GLU A 148 10.26 -10.44 -11.76
#